data_AF-H8G766-F1
#
_entry.id   AF-H8G766-F1
#
_cell.length_a   1.000
_cell.length_b   1.000
_cell.length_c   1.000
_cell.angle_alpha   90.00
_cell.angle_beta   90.00
_cell.angle_gamma   90.00
#
_symmetry.space_group_name_H-M   'P 1'
#
loop_
_entity.id
_entity.type
_entity.pdbx_description
1 polymer ?
#
loop_
_entity_poly.entity_id
_entity_poly.type
_entity_poly.pdbx_seq_one_letter_code
_entity_poly.pdbx_strand_id
1 'polypeptide(L)'
;MTVDTVFENLQERAFVSIDSTPKLARKVQVKAQKIDEKNKKEGRDPQWRPAHLKTISREIRQGGIHLTPWDAIRILSRSSVLAGHGSSRALSQHWSSLRFLTALQKNYYGHMELSDDGRNPKFHRKSVQADDLGVAFGLQAALKVASDLHPGHQFTFVNAEAALEAGWTLRGRTTRERHRTRLHPSHFLIGVRKNEPLQMLAVNVKGSHTGLSTELNQLVKGSEVVHSVATGPREAPTTIPGLFTASALAGKSGIEVRALSPGGTSTTPFPLDLDRRGPVDEKHYMGGITEHVDGQAKPRPGFHIPLEDSDWFSRALVNTALASLLAFAGDLVSARNFLTKRQRKRLGDGAESSNYATSVRCDTTLCIGDIEFSGTDHVFRLHRKRIEVFSAIPTMLHERLAKGDVAGYFALLPGVQEQWDARRERAQRDWHGVLTMDNYGALMGLRRMGEGKRFDDDPETCQRSPA
;
A
#
# COMPACT_ATOMS: atom_id res chain seq x y z
N MET A 1 -12.50 23.26 14.54
CA MET A 1 -13.06 22.78 13.26
C MET A 1 -14.46 22.24 13.51
N THR A 2 -15.47 22.56 12.69
CA THR A 2 -16.79 21.92 12.77
C THR A 2 -16.76 20.60 12.00
N VAL A 3 -17.77 19.73 12.18
CA VAL A 3 -17.88 18.50 11.37
C VAL A 3 -18.00 18.83 9.88
N ASP A 4 -18.72 19.90 9.52
CA ASP A 4 -18.96 20.29 8.14
C ASP A 4 -17.65 20.68 7.45
N THR A 5 -16.84 21.49 8.12
CA THR A 5 -15.48 21.83 7.65
C THR A 5 -14.58 20.61 7.52
N VAL A 6 -14.72 19.60 8.38
CA VAL A 6 -13.97 18.34 8.22
C VAL A 6 -14.39 17.63 6.94
N PHE A 7 -15.69 17.50 6.67
CA PHE A 7 -16.21 16.84 5.47
C PHE A 7 -15.81 17.57 4.18
N GLU A 8 -15.82 18.91 4.19
CA GLU A 8 -15.34 19.74 3.09
C GLU A 8 -13.85 19.49 2.84
N ASN A 9 -13.02 19.60 3.89
CA ASN A 9 -11.57 19.38 3.78
C ASN A 9 -11.24 17.98 3.27
N LEU A 10 -11.95 16.95 3.73
CA LEU A 10 -11.72 15.55 3.32
C LEU A 10 -12.00 15.30 1.83
N GLN A 11 -12.88 16.09 1.21
CA GLN A 11 -13.21 16.01 -0.21
C GLN A 11 -12.35 16.95 -1.06
N GLU A 12 -11.70 17.93 -0.42
CA GLU A 12 -10.98 18.96 -1.14
C GLU A 12 -9.72 18.40 -1.78
N ARG A 13 -9.70 18.40 -3.12
CA ARG A 13 -8.55 17.92 -3.89
C ARG A 13 -7.39 18.90 -3.75
N ALA A 14 -6.24 18.39 -3.33
CA ALA A 14 -5.04 19.19 -3.11
C ALA A 14 -3.84 18.61 -3.85
N PHE A 15 -2.89 19.48 -4.19
CA PHE A 15 -1.67 19.12 -4.88
C PHE A 15 -0.57 18.70 -3.91
N VAL A 16 0.13 17.61 -4.23
CA VAL A 16 1.36 17.18 -3.56
C VAL A 16 2.48 17.17 -4.60
N SER A 17 3.53 17.93 -4.34
CA SER A 17 4.66 18.02 -5.26
C SER A 17 5.51 16.74 -5.22
N ILE A 18 6.11 16.40 -6.36
CA ILE A 18 7.12 15.35 -6.42
C ILE A 18 8.48 15.98 -6.80
N ASP A 19 9.45 15.95 -5.88
CA ASP A 19 10.84 16.30 -6.20
C ASP A 19 11.62 15.04 -6.61
N SER A 20 11.93 14.97 -7.89
CA SER A 20 12.78 13.96 -8.48
C SER A 20 13.71 14.62 -9.48
N THR A 21 14.78 15.25 -8.97
CA THR A 21 15.72 16.02 -9.78
C THR A 21 17.09 15.37 -9.85
N PRO A 22 17.89 15.60 -10.91
CA PRO A 22 19.28 15.16 -10.95
C PRO A 22 20.09 15.72 -9.78
N LYS A 23 19.76 16.93 -9.31
CA LYS A 23 20.32 17.55 -8.11
C LYS A 23 20.03 16.73 -6.85
N LEU A 24 18.80 16.25 -6.67
CA LEU A 24 18.44 15.36 -5.57
C LEU A 24 19.20 14.04 -5.66
N ALA A 25 19.23 13.39 -6.83
CA ALA A 25 19.96 12.14 -7.05
C ALA A 25 21.45 12.27 -6.68
N ARG A 26 22.11 13.34 -7.14
CA ARG A 26 23.51 13.64 -6.78
C ARG A 26 23.70 13.87 -5.29
N LYS A 27 22.79 14.60 -4.62
CA LYS A 27 22.85 14.79 -3.16
C LYS A 27 22.75 13.47 -2.40
N VAL A 28 21.87 12.58 -2.83
CA VAL A 28 21.72 11.24 -2.24
C VAL A 28 22.99 10.42 -2.46
N GLN A 29 23.57 10.43 -3.66
CA GLN A 29 24.83 9.72 -3.96
C GLN A 29 26.02 10.24 -3.13
N VAL A 30 26.19 11.57 -3.00
CA VAL A 30 27.25 12.15 -2.16
C VAL A 30 27.05 11.78 -0.69
N LYS A 31 25.80 11.83 -0.20
CA LYS A 31 25.50 11.43 1.19
C LYS A 31 25.77 9.95 1.39
N ALA A 32 25.42 9.12 0.42
CA ALA A 32 25.68 7.70 0.36
C ALA A 32 27.18 7.38 0.52
N GLN A 33 28.03 8.03 -0.27
CA GLN A 33 29.49 7.86 -0.22
C GLN A 33 30.07 8.21 1.15
N LYS A 34 29.63 9.33 1.75
CA LYS A 34 30.06 9.72 3.11
C LYS A 34 29.68 8.67 4.17
N ILE A 35 28.53 8.02 4.02
CA ILE A 35 28.10 6.94 4.91
C ILE A 35 28.97 5.70 4.70
N ASP A 36 29.31 5.35 3.44
CA ASP A 36 30.21 4.23 3.15
C ASP A 36 31.62 4.44 3.70
N GLU A 37 32.20 5.63 3.51
CA GLU A 37 33.51 5.98 4.06
C GLU A 37 33.52 5.87 5.59
N LYS A 38 32.45 6.34 6.25
CA LYS A 38 32.30 6.22 7.70
C LYS A 38 32.20 4.74 8.12
N ASN A 39 31.36 3.95 7.46
CA ASN A 39 31.21 2.53 7.75
C ASN A 39 32.54 1.77 7.58
N LYS A 40 33.30 2.08 6.51
CA LYS A 40 34.63 1.50 6.26
C LYS A 40 35.61 1.84 7.39
N LYS A 41 35.62 3.09 7.86
CA LYS A 41 36.45 3.51 9.01
C LYS A 41 36.06 2.82 10.31
N GLU A 42 34.78 2.52 10.48
CA GLU A 42 34.24 1.82 11.65
C GLU A 42 34.27 0.28 11.52
N GLY A 43 34.86 -0.26 10.46
CA GLY A 43 34.93 -1.71 10.23
C GLY A 43 33.58 -2.40 10.00
N ARG A 44 32.55 -1.64 9.57
CA ARG A 44 31.22 -2.18 9.30
C ARG A 44 31.11 -2.71 7.87
N ASP A 45 30.26 -3.71 7.67
CA ASP A 45 30.01 -4.29 6.37
C ASP A 45 29.54 -3.25 5.33
N PRO A 46 30.03 -3.36 4.07
CA PRO A 46 29.60 -2.48 3.00
C PRO A 46 28.09 -2.61 2.75
N GLN A 47 27.44 -1.48 2.52
CA GLN A 47 26.01 -1.45 2.22
C GLN A 47 25.80 -1.56 0.71
N TRP A 48 25.02 -2.55 0.29
CA TRP A 48 24.78 -2.83 -1.12
C TRP A 48 23.78 -1.83 -1.69
N ARG A 49 24.26 -0.99 -2.61
CA ARG A 49 23.49 0.10 -3.20
C ARG A 49 23.76 0.22 -4.70
N PRO A 50 22.78 0.71 -5.47
CA PRO A 50 22.97 1.00 -6.89
C PRO A 50 24.06 2.05 -7.10
N ALA A 51 24.88 1.89 -8.14
CA ALA A 51 25.90 2.88 -8.52
C ALA A 51 25.26 4.18 -9.04
N HIS A 52 24.14 4.07 -9.75
CA HIS A 52 23.45 5.19 -10.39
C HIS A 52 21.99 5.27 -9.92
N LEU A 53 21.53 6.50 -9.66
CA LEU A 53 20.13 6.78 -9.33
C LEU A 53 19.49 7.51 -10.50
N LYS A 54 18.30 7.05 -10.91
CA LYS A 54 17.47 7.64 -11.95
C LYS A 54 16.39 8.53 -11.33
N THR A 55 16.07 9.61 -12.02
CA THR A 55 14.88 10.42 -11.74
C THR A 55 13.64 9.78 -12.36
N ILE A 56 12.46 10.11 -11.85
CA ILE A 56 11.19 9.77 -12.52
C ILE A 56 10.98 10.66 -13.76
N SER A 57 9.98 10.33 -14.58
CA SER A 57 9.65 11.08 -15.81
C SER A 57 9.35 12.57 -15.52
N ARG A 58 9.62 13.43 -16.50
CA ARG A 58 9.45 14.88 -16.33
C ARG A 58 7.97 15.23 -16.16
N GLU A 59 7.12 14.50 -16.86
CA GLU A 59 5.68 14.63 -16.92
C GLU A 59 5.07 14.38 -15.53
N ILE A 60 5.45 13.28 -14.87
CA ILE A 60 5.02 13.00 -13.50
C ILE A 60 5.54 14.05 -12.53
N ARG A 61 6.81 14.44 -12.66
CA ARG A 61 7.43 15.44 -11.77
C ARG A 61 6.70 16.78 -11.83
N GLN A 62 6.35 17.24 -13.03
CA GLN A 62 5.66 18.52 -13.22
C GLN A 62 4.18 18.43 -12.83
N GLY A 63 3.53 17.31 -13.11
CA GLY A 63 2.12 17.10 -12.79
C GLY A 63 1.85 16.73 -11.32
N GLY A 64 2.87 16.35 -10.55
CA GLY A 64 2.75 15.96 -9.14
C GLY A 64 1.63 14.93 -8.89
N ILE A 65 0.98 15.03 -7.73
CA ILE A 65 -0.15 14.18 -7.36
C ILE A 65 -1.32 15.08 -6.94
N HIS A 66 -2.51 14.76 -7.43
CA HIS A 66 -3.75 15.39 -6.98
C HIS A 66 -4.62 14.37 -6.27
N LEU A 67 -4.74 14.50 -4.96
CA LEU A 67 -5.52 13.61 -4.11
C LEU A 67 -6.26 14.41 -3.02
N THR A 68 -7.31 13.84 -2.47
CA THR A 68 -7.98 14.40 -1.28
C THR A 68 -7.31 13.85 -0.01
N PRO A 69 -7.53 14.47 1.17
CA PRO A 69 -7.16 13.85 2.43
C PRO A 69 -7.79 12.47 2.64
N TRP A 70 -9.02 12.26 2.15
CA TRP A 70 -9.70 10.97 2.24
C TRP A 70 -9.01 9.88 1.43
N ASP A 71 -8.48 10.20 0.25
CA ASP A 71 -7.67 9.27 -0.54
C ASP A 71 -6.41 8.83 0.23
N ALA A 72 -5.73 9.76 0.90
CA ALA A 72 -4.55 9.44 1.70
C ALA A 72 -4.89 8.52 2.88
N ILE A 73 -6.00 8.79 3.57
CA ILE A 73 -6.50 7.95 4.67
C ILE A 73 -6.80 6.54 4.15
N ARG A 74 -7.53 6.41 3.04
CA ARG A 74 -7.91 5.11 2.45
C ARG A 74 -6.69 4.28 2.05
N ILE A 75 -5.68 4.89 1.42
CA ILE A 75 -4.41 4.22 1.09
C ILE A 75 -3.73 3.72 2.36
N LEU A 76 -3.67 4.55 3.40
CA LEU A 76 -3.09 4.16 4.69
C LEU A 76 -3.86 2.99 5.31
N SER A 77 -5.19 3.05 5.36
CA SER A 77 -6.05 1.98 5.88
C SER A 77 -5.70 0.67 5.18
N ARG A 78 -5.77 0.65 3.85
CA ARG A 78 -5.53 -0.53 3.02
C ARG A 78 -4.08 -1.05 3.12
N SER A 79 -3.09 -0.18 3.24
CA SER A 79 -1.67 -0.60 3.35
C SER A 79 -1.33 -1.26 4.69
N SER A 80 -2.12 -0.98 5.73
CA SER A 80 -1.83 -1.38 7.11
C SER A 80 -2.53 -2.65 7.57
N VAL A 81 -3.57 -3.12 6.86
CA VAL A 81 -4.41 -4.25 7.32
C VAL A 81 -3.63 -5.56 7.53
N LEU A 82 -2.55 -5.80 6.78
CA LEU A 82 -1.68 -6.98 6.95
C LEU A 82 -0.35 -6.67 7.67
N ALA A 83 -0.16 -5.48 8.25
CA ALA A 83 1.12 -5.12 8.90
C ALA A 83 1.44 -5.95 10.17
N GLY A 84 0.49 -6.77 10.65
CA GLY A 84 0.64 -7.67 11.78
C GLY A 84 -0.10 -7.15 13.02
N HIS A 85 -1.05 -7.95 13.51
CA HIS A 85 -1.84 -7.59 14.68
C HIS A 85 -1.06 -7.78 15.99
N GLY A 86 -1.18 -6.79 16.90
CA GLY A 86 -0.88 -7.02 18.31
C GLY A 86 -2.04 -7.77 18.97
N SER A 87 -1.84 -8.29 20.18
CA SER A 87 -2.84 -9.10 20.92
C SER A 87 -4.20 -8.41 21.19
N SER A 88 -4.34 -7.11 20.95
CA SER A 88 -5.56 -6.32 21.22
C SER A 88 -6.32 -5.82 19.98
N ARG A 89 -6.05 -6.31 18.76
CA ARG A 89 -6.04 -5.42 17.58
C ARG A 89 -6.58 -5.93 16.23
N ALA A 90 -7.87 -6.26 16.10
CA ALA A 90 -8.52 -6.29 14.78
C ALA A 90 -9.23 -4.96 14.48
N LEU A 91 -10.20 -4.56 15.32
CA LEU A 91 -11.01 -3.35 15.12
C LEU A 91 -10.22 -2.04 15.23
N SER A 92 -9.41 -1.89 16.29
CA SER A 92 -8.62 -0.66 16.52
C SER A 92 -7.57 -0.41 15.44
N GLN A 93 -7.12 -1.46 14.74
CA GLN A 93 -6.15 -1.35 13.65
C GLN A 93 -6.82 -1.08 12.30
N HIS A 94 -7.94 -1.75 12.01
CA HIS A 94 -8.70 -1.54 10.78
C HIS A 94 -9.07 -0.06 10.60
N TRP A 95 -9.55 0.59 11.66
CA TRP A 95 -9.95 2.00 11.65
C TRP A 95 -8.88 2.96 12.17
N SER A 96 -7.64 2.50 12.39
CA SER A 96 -6.58 3.32 13.01
C SER A 96 -6.26 4.60 12.23
N SER A 97 -6.36 4.54 10.91
CA SER A 97 -6.17 5.64 9.98
C SER A 97 -7.14 6.82 10.19
N LEU A 98 -8.32 6.59 10.79
CA LEU A 98 -9.31 7.64 11.08
C LEU A 98 -8.83 8.68 12.09
N ARG A 99 -7.75 8.40 12.82
CA ARG A 99 -7.10 9.43 13.65
C ARG A 99 -6.62 10.64 12.84
N PHE A 100 -6.49 10.50 11.52
CA PHE A 100 -6.01 11.57 10.63
C PHE A 100 -7.14 12.36 9.94
N LEU A 101 -8.41 12.14 10.30
CA LEU A 101 -9.58 12.81 9.70
C LEU A 101 -9.48 14.34 9.69
N THR A 102 -8.85 14.94 10.71
CA THR A 102 -8.68 16.40 10.79
C THR A 102 -7.25 16.84 10.54
N ALA A 103 -6.33 15.94 10.18
CA ALA A 103 -4.89 16.21 10.18
C ALA A 103 -4.38 16.91 8.92
N LEU A 104 -5.16 16.90 7.84
CA LEU A 104 -4.76 17.39 6.52
C LEU A 104 -5.77 18.41 6.00
N GLN A 105 -5.29 19.37 5.22
CA GLN A 105 -6.11 20.38 4.55
C GLN A 105 -5.43 20.88 3.27
N LYS A 106 -6.18 21.56 2.41
CA LYS A 106 -5.60 22.34 1.30
C LYS A 106 -5.18 23.70 1.82
N ASN A 107 -3.99 24.15 1.45
CA ASN A 107 -3.54 25.51 1.73
C ASN A 107 -4.00 26.50 0.64
N TYR A 108 -3.71 27.79 0.87
CA TYR A 108 -4.11 28.86 -0.05
C TYR A 108 -3.47 28.78 -1.45
N TYR A 109 -2.36 28.05 -1.61
CA TYR A 109 -1.76 27.76 -2.91
C TYR A 109 -2.33 26.51 -3.59
N GLY A 110 -3.32 25.85 -2.98
CA GLY A 110 -3.89 24.59 -3.49
C GLY A 110 -3.06 23.35 -3.16
N HIS A 111 -2.03 23.45 -2.32
CA HIS A 111 -1.19 22.32 -1.91
C HIS A 111 -1.73 21.65 -0.65
N MET A 112 -1.50 20.34 -0.54
CA MET A 112 -1.81 19.57 0.67
C MET A 112 -0.86 19.98 1.78
N GLU A 113 -1.38 20.23 2.98
CA GLU A 113 -0.58 20.49 4.17
C GLU A 113 -1.19 19.87 5.44
N LEU A 114 -0.41 19.85 6.52
CA LEU A 114 -0.97 19.56 7.84
C LEU A 114 -1.88 20.71 8.27
N SER A 115 -3.07 20.40 8.78
CA SER A 115 -3.95 21.39 9.42
C SER A 115 -3.40 21.84 10.78
N ASP A 116 -4.08 22.77 11.44
CA ASP A 116 -3.74 23.16 12.81
C ASP A 116 -3.86 22.00 13.80
N ASP A 117 -4.89 21.17 13.65
CA ASP A 117 -5.03 19.92 14.41
C ASP A 117 -3.88 18.97 14.08
N GLY A 118 -3.55 18.81 12.79
CA GLY A 118 -2.44 17.99 12.30
C GLY A 118 -1.08 18.39 12.86
N ARG A 119 -0.87 19.70 13.11
CA ARG A 119 0.36 20.24 13.71
C ARG A 119 0.39 20.13 15.24
N ASN A 120 -0.75 19.82 15.88
CA ASN A 120 -0.90 19.82 17.32
C ASN A 120 -0.28 18.55 17.96
N PRO A 121 0.79 18.67 18.77
CA PRO A 121 1.47 17.52 19.35
C PRO A 121 0.63 16.78 20.41
N LYS A 122 -0.46 17.39 20.90
CA LYS A 122 -1.41 16.72 21.81
C LYS A 122 -2.16 15.57 21.13
N PHE A 123 -2.41 15.71 19.82
CA PHE A 123 -3.17 14.72 19.04
C PHE A 123 -2.26 13.85 18.17
N HIS A 124 -1.14 14.42 17.67
CA HIS A 124 -0.24 13.73 16.77
C HIS A 124 1.20 13.75 17.24
N ARG A 125 1.72 12.56 17.55
CA ARG A 125 3.17 12.39 17.66
C ARG A 125 3.80 12.53 16.28
N LYS A 126 4.56 13.61 16.07
CA LYS A 126 5.16 13.99 14.78
C LYS A 126 5.86 12.84 14.04
N SER A 127 6.63 12.01 14.74
CA SER A 127 7.31 10.87 14.12
C SER A 127 6.35 9.82 13.57
N VAL A 128 5.32 9.48 14.33
CA VAL A 128 4.32 8.46 13.94
C VAL A 128 3.45 8.98 12.81
N GLN A 129 3.02 10.24 12.88
CA GLN A 129 2.26 10.88 11.80
C GLN A 129 3.09 10.96 10.51
N ALA A 130 4.38 11.30 10.62
CA ALA A 130 5.29 11.32 9.47
C ALA A 130 5.45 9.93 8.85
N ASP A 131 5.68 8.90 9.65
CA ASP A 131 5.82 7.54 9.14
C ASP A 131 4.54 7.09 8.42
N ASP A 132 3.36 7.27 9.02
CA ASP A 132 2.08 6.81 8.46
C ASP A 132 1.65 7.59 7.22
N LEU A 133 1.56 8.93 7.29
CA LEU A 133 1.16 9.71 6.13
C LEU A 133 2.24 9.66 5.04
N GLY A 134 3.50 9.47 5.43
CA GLY A 134 4.60 9.19 4.50
C GLY A 134 4.36 7.94 3.66
N VAL A 135 3.78 6.89 4.26
CA VAL A 135 3.33 5.69 3.52
C VAL A 135 2.25 6.05 2.50
N ALA A 136 1.20 6.77 2.91
CA ALA A 136 0.10 7.14 2.02
C ALA A 136 0.56 7.95 0.80
N PHE A 137 1.27 9.06 1.02
CA PHE A 137 1.75 9.90 -0.07
C PHE A 137 2.81 9.20 -0.93
N GLY A 138 3.70 8.43 -0.30
CA GLY A 138 4.73 7.66 -1.00
C GLY A 138 4.14 6.58 -1.90
N LEU A 139 3.13 5.83 -1.44
CA LEU A 139 2.46 4.81 -2.22
C LEU A 139 1.64 5.42 -3.36
N GLN A 140 0.96 6.55 -3.13
CA GLN A 140 0.25 7.24 -4.22
C GLN A 140 1.22 7.73 -5.30
N ALA A 141 2.38 8.26 -4.91
CA ALA A 141 3.43 8.64 -5.85
C ALA A 141 3.91 7.42 -6.66
N ALA A 142 4.12 6.29 -5.97
CA ALA A 142 4.59 5.06 -6.58
C ALA A 142 3.58 4.48 -7.56
N LEU A 143 2.29 4.46 -7.22
CA LEU A 143 1.21 4.02 -8.11
C LEU A 143 1.18 4.88 -9.38
N LYS A 144 1.26 6.22 -9.23
CA LYS A 144 1.30 7.13 -10.38
C LYS A 144 2.51 6.85 -11.29
N VAL A 145 3.69 6.63 -10.70
CA VAL A 145 4.91 6.28 -11.45
C VAL A 145 4.77 4.94 -12.18
N ALA A 146 4.25 3.91 -11.51
CA ALA A 146 4.09 2.59 -12.11
C ALA A 146 3.08 2.59 -13.28
N SER A 147 1.96 3.30 -13.12
CA SER A 147 0.95 3.43 -14.18
C SER A 147 1.46 4.18 -15.41
N ASP A 148 2.36 5.16 -15.24
CA ASP A 148 3.02 5.85 -16.35
C ASP A 148 4.03 4.95 -17.07
N LEU A 149 4.80 4.17 -16.31
CA LEU A 149 5.80 3.25 -16.85
C LEU A 149 5.19 2.05 -17.60
N HIS A 150 4.01 1.58 -17.16
CA HIS A 150 3.34 0.44 -17.79
C HIS A 150 1.86 0.75 -18.05
N PRO A 151 1.56 1.55 -19.10
CA PRO A 151 0.20 1.86 -19.48
C PRO A 151 -0.65 0.60 -19.72
N GLY A 152 -1.91 0.63 -19.31
CA GLY A 152 -2.84 -0.49 -19.44
C GLY A 152 -2.74 -1.56 -18.36
N HIS A 153 -1.71 -1.54 -17.50
CA HIS A 153 -1.66 -2.40 -16.32
C HIS A 153 -2.44 -1.77 -15.15
N GLN A 154 -3.19 -2.60 -14.44
CA GLN A 154 -3.87 -2.21 -13.21
C GLN A 154 -2.93 -2.43 -12.02
N PHE A 155 -2.41 -1.34 -11.45
CA PHE A 155 -1.49 -1.41 -10.33
C PHE A 155 -2.18 -1.37 -8.97
N THR A 156 -1.65 -2.15 -8.03
CA THR A 156 -1.91 -2.07 -6.60
C THR A 156 -0.63 -2.23 -5.80
N PHE A 157 -0.66 -1.86 -4.52
CA PHE A 157 0.41 -2.14 -3.58
C PHE A 157 0.12 -3.41 -2.75
N VAL A 158 1.20 -4.04 -2.29
CA VAL A 158 1.21 -5.22 -1.44
C VAL A 158 2.19 -4.98 -0.31
N ASN A 159 1.81 -5.25 0.94
CA ASN A 159 2.76 -5.20 2.06
C ASN A 159 3.88 -6.23 1.83
N ALA A 160 5.12 -5.77 1.71
CA ALA A 160 6.22 -6.64 1.29
C ALA A 160 6.57 -7.68 2.36
N GLU A 161 6.51 -7.32 3.64
CA GLU A 161 6.74 -8.25 4.75
C GLU A 161 5.69 -9.38 4.71
N ALA A 162 4.43 -9.04 4.48
CA ALA A 162 3.36 -10.03 4.34
C ALA A 162 3.58 -10.95 3.14
N ALA A 163 3.93 -10.42 1.96
CA ALA A 163 4.17 -11.24 0.77
C ALA A 163 5.39 -12.16 0.92
N LEU A 164 6.50 -11.65 1.46
CA LEU A 164 7.74 -12.42 1.67
C LEU A 164 7.56 -13.53 2.72
N GLU A 165 6.62 -13.41 3.67
CA GLU A 165 6.34 -14.51 4.59
C GLU A 165 5.82 -15.79 3.93
N ALA A 166 5.37 -15.74 2.67
CA ALA A 166 5.04 -16.95 1.92
C ALA A 166 6.25 -17.88 1.75
N GLY A 167 7.47 -17.33 1.65
CA GLY A 167 8.68 -18.13 1.41
C GLY A 167 9.80 -18.00 2.44
N TRP A 168 9.80 -16.95 3.26
CA TRP A 168 10.88 -16.67 4.21
C TRP A 168 10.36 -16.50 5.63
N THR A 169 11.13 -16.99 6.60
CA THR A 169 10.84 -16.76 8.02
C THR A 169 11.38 -15.39 8.42
N LEU A 170 10.49 -14.39 8.49
CA LEU A 170 10.87 -13.02 8.89
C LEU A 170 10.82 -12.82 10.41
N ARG A 171 10.12 -13.70 11.14
CA ARG A 171 9.87 -13.63 12.58
C ARG A 171 10.38 -14.93 13.25
N GLY A 172 11.36 -14.86 14.14
CA GLY A 172 11.99 -16.04 14.77
C GLY A 172 13.13 -15.71 15.75
N ARG A 173 13.63 -16.68 16.53
CA ARG A 173 14.55 -16.48 17.69
C ARG A 173 16.04 -16.35 17.35
N THR A 174 16.50 -16.81 16.18
CA THR A 174 17.94 -16.83 15.83
C THR A 174 18.39 -15.51 15.19
N THR A 175 19.45 -14.90 15.74
CA THR A 175 19.99 -13.59 15.30
C THR A 175 20.57 -13.61 13.88
N ARG A 176 21.10 -14.75 13.44
CA ARG A 176 21.77 -14.92 12.13
C ARG A 176 20.79 -14.88 10.95
N GLU A 177 19.62 -15.50 11.07
CA GLU A 177 18.57 -15.47 10.05
C GLU A 177 17.94 -14.08 9.96
N ARG A 178 17.68 -13.44 11.11
CA ARG A 178 17.19 -12.05 11.17
C ARG A 178 18.08 -11.07 10.42
N HIS A 179 19.41 -11.22 10.51
CA HIS A 179 20.31 -10.30 9.81
C HIS A 179 20.16 -10.37 8.29
N ARG A 180 19.89 -11.56 7.73
CA ARG A 180 19.75 -11.76 6.29
C ARG A 180 18.39 -11.34 5.74
N THR A 181 17.34 -11.37 6.57
CA THR A 181 15.96 -11.05 6.17
C THR A 181 15.47 -9.68 6.66
N ARG A 182 16.25 -8.95 7.47
CA ARG A 182 15.87 -7.62 7.99
C ARG A 182 15.72 -6.56 6.91
N LEU A 183 16.43 -6.71 5.79
CA LEU A 183 16.42 -5.73 4.71
C LEU A 183 15.38 -6.12 3.66
N HIS A 184 14.19 -5.52 3.73
CA HIS A 184 13.11 -5.72 2.75
C HIS A 184 12.46 -4.38 2.39
N PRO A 185 11.92 -4.23 1.16
CA PRO A 185 11.09 -3.09 0.81
C PRO A 185 9.90 -2.96 1.76
N SER A 186 9.32 -1.76 1.82
CA SER A 186 8.08 -1.57 2.58
C SER A 186 6.90 -2.25 1.91
N HIS A 187 6.86 -2.16 0.57
CA HIS A 187 5.77 -2.64 -0.27
C HIS A 187 6.32 -3.14 -1.60
N PHE A 188 5.55 -3.99 -2.26
CA PHE A 188 5.66 -4.20 -3.70
C PHE A 188 4.53 -3.45 -4.40
N LEU A 189 4.78 -2.97 -5.61
CA LEU A 189 3.70 -2.70 -6.55
C LEU A 189 3.60 -3.87 -7.51
N ILE A 190 2.37 -4.29 -7.75
CA ILE A 190 2.06 -5.31 -8.76
C ILE A 190 1.08 -4.72 -9.78
N GLY A 191 1.39 -4.91 -11.06
CA GLY A 191 0.57 -4.52 -12.19
C GLY A 191 0.06 -5.75 -12.90
N VAL A 192 -1.26 -5.91 -12.95
CA VAL A 192 -1.90 -7.03 -13.64
C VAL A 192 -2.51 -6.53 -14.95
N ARG A 193 -2.27 -7.29 -16.02
CA ARG A 193 -2.96 -7.16 -17.29
C ARG A 193 -3.21 -8.56 -17.86
N LYS A 194 -4.38 -8.75 -18.48
CA LYS A 194 -4.78 -10.05 -19.01
C LYS A 194 -3.74 -10.54 -20.04
N ASN A 195 -3.34 -11.80 -19.90
CA ASN A 195 -2.38 -12.49 -20.78
C ASN A 195 -0.97 -11.86 -20.85
N GLU A 196 -0.61 -11.00 -19.90
CA GLU A 196 0.73 -10.41 -19.80
C GLU A 196 1.41 -10.83 -18.49
N PRO A 197 2.76 -10.90 -18.48
CA PRO A 197 3.50 -11.12 -17.24
C PRO A 197 3.20 -10.04 -16.20
N LEU A 198 3.19 -10.44 -14.93
CA LEU A 198 3.01 -9.53 -13.81
C LEU A 198 4.13 -8.48 -13.82
N GLN A 199 3.76 -7.20 -13.76
CA GLN A 199 4.73 -6.13 -13.53
C GLN A 199 4.97 -6.01 -12.03
N MET A 200 6.24 -5.97 -11.61
CA MET A 200 6.61 -5.93 -10.20
C MET A 200 7.65 -4.84 -9.94
N LEU A 201 7.41 -4.02 -8.91
CA LEU A 201 8.37 -3.02 -8.44
C LEU A 201 8.57 -3.11 -6.92
N ALA A 202 9.82 -3.11 -6.46
CA ALA A 202 10.14 -2.95 -5.04
C ALA A 202 9.99 -1.49 -4.61
N VAL A 203 9.19 -1.22 -3.57
CA VAL A 203 8.93 0.14 -3.10
C VAL A 203 9.29 0.33 -1.63
N ASN A 204 10.10 1.35 -1.36
CA ASN A 204 10.38 1.82 -0.01
C ASN A 204 9.87 3.23 0.20
N VAL A 205 8.84 3.38 1.04
CA VAL A 205 8.29 4.69 1.42
C VAL A 205 8.69 5.05 2.84
N LYS A 206 9.04 6.32 3.05
CA LYS A 206 9.30 6.91 4.37
C LYS A 206 8.75 8.32 4.44
N GLY A 207 8.34 8.76 5.63
CA GLY A 207 8.03 10.16 5.87
C GLY A 207 8.96 10.78 6.89
N SER A 208 9.06 12.11 6.84
CA SER A 208 9.93 12.93 7.67
C SER A 208 9.20 14.18 8.14
N HIS A 209 9.55 14.61 9.35
CA HIS A 209 9.16 15.88 9.94
C HIS A 209 10.37 16.72 10.42
N THR A 210 11.61 16.25 10.19
CA THR A 210 12.83 16.82 10.79
C THR A 210 13.77 17.47 9.77
N GLY A 211 13.41 17.49 8.49
CA GLY A 211 14.10 18.24 7.43
C GLY A 211 15.08 17.44 6.57
N LEU A 212 15.74 18.16 5.64
CA LEU A 212 16.43 17.59 4.48
C LEU A 212 17.52 16.57 4.81
N SER A 213 18.28 16.76 5.88
CA SER A 213 19.34 15.80 6.26
C SER A 213 18.77 14.42 6.58
N THR A 214 17.64 14.36 7.31
CA THR A 214 16.94 13.10 7.61
C THR A 214 16.34 12.50 6.35
N GLU A 215 15.73 13.32 5.50
CA GLU A 215 15.16 12.87 4.23
C GLU A 215 16.22 12.26 3.31
N LEU A 216 17.40 12.86 3.22
CA LEU A 216 18.52 12.29 2.47
C LEU A 216 19.00 10.96 3.08
N ASN A 217 19.07 10.83 4.40
CA ASN A 217 19.39 9.55 5.05
C ASN A 217 18.33 8.48 4.74
N GLN A 218 17.05 8.86 4.75
CA GLN A 218 15.94 7.96 4.40
C GLN A 218 16.02 7.52 2.94
N LEU A 219 16.36 8.42 2.00
CA LEU A 219 16.56 8.08 0.60
C LEU A 219 17.80 7.17 0.40
N VAL A 220 18.91 7.43 1.10
CA VAL A 220 20.08 6.54 1.07
C VAL A 220 19.68 5.14 1.56
N LYS A 221 18.98 5.04 2.69
CA LYS A 221 18.52 3.74 3.19
C LYS A 221 17.50 3.09 2.25
N GLY A 222 16.61 3.88 1.67
CA GLY A 222 15.64 3.41 0.68
C GLY A 222 16.30 2.78 -0.54
N SER A 223 17.40 3.37 -1.04
CA SER A 223 18.15 2.84 -2.19
C SER A 223 18.77 1.45 -1.94
N GLU A 224 19.19 1.18 -0.70
CA GLU A 224 19.70 -0.12 -0.28
C GLU A 224 18.55 -1.14 -0.14
N VAL A 225 17.46 -0.69 0.50
CA VAL A 225 16.28 -1.51 0.78
C VAL A 225 15.60 -2.02 -0.49
N VAL A 226 15.40 -1.18 -1.51
CA VAL A 226 14.77 -1.63 -2.76
C VAL A 226 15.66 -2.57 -3.57
N HIS A 227 16.97 -2.59 -3.30
CA HIS A 227 17.94 -3.51 -3.91
C HIS A 227 18.01 -4.87 -3.20
N SER A 228 17.22 -5.08 -2.15
CA SER A 228 17.26 -6.31 -1.35
C SER A 228 16.42 -7.45 -1.91
N VAL A 229 15.82 -7.29 -3.10
CA VAL A 229 15.07 -8.34 -3.78
C VAL A 229 15.69 -8.55 -5.16
N ALA A 230 16.03 -9.80 -5.45
CA ALA A 230 16.61 -10.20 -6.72
C ALA A 230 15.88 -11.43 -7.28
N THR A 231 15.91 -11.57 -8.60
CA THR A 231 15.39 -12.72 -9.35
C THR A 231 16.41 -13.20 -10.38
N GLY A 232 16.17 -14.34 -11.02
CA GLY A 232 17.09 -14.92 -12.00
C GLY A 232 17.83 -16.15 -11.45
N PRO A 233 18.80 -16.67 -12.22
CA PRO A 233 19.64 -17.80 -11.81
C PRO A 233 20.36 -17.51 -10.49
N ARG A 234 20.65 -18.54 -9.69
CA ARG A 234 21.35 -18.40 -8.40
C ARG A 234 22.78 -17.90 -8.55
N GLU A 235 23.38 -18.18 -9.70
CA GLU A 235 24.73 -17.81 -10.07
C GLU A 235 24.82 -16.34 -10.51
N ALA A 236 23.71 -15.79 -11.02
CA ALA A 236 23.64 -14.41 -11.50
C ALA A 236 22.29 -13.74 -11.17
N PRO A 237 22.01 -13.46 -9.88
CA PRO A 237 20.80 -12.75 -9.50
C PRO A 237 20.78 -11.32 -10.09
N THR A 238 19.62 -10.89 -10.56
CA THR A 238 19.36 -9.54 -11.06
C THR A 238 18.36 -8.85 -10.15
N THR A 239 18.61 -7.60 -9.80
CA THR A 239 17.66 -6.83 -8.98
C THR A 239 16.45 -6.41 -9.80
N ILE A 240 15.28 -6.48 -9.15
CA ILE A 240 14.03 -6.05 -9.77
C ILE A 240 13.98 -4.51 -9.81
N PRO A 241 13.19 -3.92 -10.73
CA PRO A 241 12.90 -2.49 -10.71
C PRO A 241 12.41 -2.02 -9.34
N GLY A 242 12.73 -0.78 -8.98
CA GLY A 242 12.31 -0.23 -7.71
C GLY A 242 12.08 1.27 -7.71
N LEU A 243 11.46 1.75 -6.64
CA LEU A 243 11.21 3.16 -6.36
C LEU A 243 11.33 3.38 -4.86
N PHE A 244 11.99 4.45 -4.45
CA PHE A 244 12.03 4.81 -3.03
C PHE A 244 11.73 6.28 -2.83
N THR A 245 11.03 6.57 -1.75
CA THR A 245 10.54 7.91 -1.46
C THR A 245 10.84 8.35 -0.02
N ALA A 246 10.95 9.67 0.14
CA ALA A 246 10.96 10.36 1.42
C ALA A 246 10.01 11.55 1.35
N SER A 247 8.91 11.48 2.10
CA SER A 247 7.88 12.53 2.16
C SER A 247 8.23 13.56 3.23
N ALA A 248 8.31 14.84 2.86
CA ALA A 248 8.49 15.95 3.78
C ALA A 248 7.13 16.53 4.17
N LEU A 249 6.65 16.20 5.37
CA LEU A 249 5.33 16.63 5.84
C LEU A 249 5.29 18.08 6.34
N ALA A 250 6.44 18.60 6.79
CA ALA A 250 6.58 19.95 7.34
C ALA A 250 7.18 20.93 6.30
N GLY A 251 6.94 20.69 5.01
CA GLY A 251 7.41 21.56 3.93
C GLY A 251 6.73 22.93 3.99
N LYS A 252 7.51 24.00 3.74
CA LYS A 252 7.00 25.39 3.81
C LYS A 252 5.89 25.68 2.79
N SER A 253 5.88 24.94 1.69
CA SER A 253 4.91 25.08 0.59
C SER A 253 3.89 23.94 0.58
N GLY A 254 3.74 23.20 1.68
CA GLY A 254 2.95 21.98 1.77
C GLY A 254 3.79 20.70 1.73
N ILE A 255 3.09 19.57 1.66
CA ILE A 255 3.67 18.23 1.65
C ILE A 255 4.33 17.97 0.30
N GLU A 256 5.55 17.43 0.35
CA GLU A 256 6.36 17.10 -0.83
C GLU A 256 6.81 15.64 -0.73
N VAL A 257 6.73 14.89 -1.84
CA VAL A 257 7.31 13.55 -1.95
C VAL A 257 8.61 13.64 -2.73
N ARG A 258 9.73 13.24 -2.12
CA ARG A 258 10.99 13.09 -2.85
C ARG A 258 11.12 11.67 -3.35
N ALA A 259 11.31 11.48 -4.64
CA ALA A 259 11.28 10.16 -5.26
C ALA A 259 12.49 9.93 -6.16
N LEU A 260 13.09 8.75 -6.06
CA LEU A 260 14.19 8.31 -6.93
C LEU A 260 14.03 6.81 -7.23
N SER A 261 14.61 6.36 -8.32
CA SER A 261 14.69 4.95 -8.68
C SER A 261 16.15 4.50 -8.73
N PRO A 262 16.51 3.30 -8.26
CA PRO A 262 17.82 2.70 -8.52
C PRO A 262 18.02 2.34 -10.01
N GLY A 263 16.95 2.35 -10.82
CA GLY A 263 16.89 1.53 -12.03
C GLY A 263 16.81 0.04 -11.68
N GLY A 264 16.25 -0.75 -12.59
CA GLY A 264 16.31 -2.22 -12.55
C GLY A 264 16.90 -2.73 -13.85
N THR A 265 17.57 -3.88 -13.80
CA THR A 265 18.11 -4.57 -14.98
C THR A 265 17.42 -5.90 -15.24
N SER A 266 16.62 -6.40 -14.29
CA SER A 266 15.87 -7.63 -14.52
C SER A 266 14.84 -7.42 -15.62
N THR A 267 14.99 -8.18 -16.70
CA THR A 267 13.98 -8.36 -17.76
C THR A 267 13.20 -9.66 -17.56
N THR A 268 13.39 -10.33 -16.42
CA THR A 268 12.76 -11.62 -16.14
C THR A 268 11.25 -11.42 -16.04
N PRO A 269 10.46 -12.08 -16.91
CA PRO A 269 9.02 -12.02 -16.80
C PRO A 269 8.59 -12.77 -15.54
N PHE A 270 7.61 -12.20 -14.84
CA PHE A 270 6.92 -12.86 -13.73
C PHE A 270 5.65 -13.50 -14.30
N PRO A 271 5.70 -14.78 -14.71
CA PRO A 271 4.52 -15.45 -15.24
C PRO A 271 3.43 -15.46 -14.17
N LEU A 272 2.18 -15.31 -14.61
CA LEU A 272 1.04 -15.27 -13.72
C LEU A 272 -0.11 -16.06 -14.33
N ASP A 273 -0.35 -17.24 -13.75
CA ASP A 273 -1.54 -18.04 -14.01
C ASP A 273 -2.65 -17.65 -13.02
N LEU A 274 -3.62 -16.88 -13.50
CA LEU A 274 -4.75 -16.37 -12.70
C LEU A 274 -5.82 -17.45 -12.43
N ASP A 275 -5.81 -18.58 -13.17
CA ASP A 275 -6.82 -19.63 -13.02
C ASP A 275 -6.54 -20.54 -11.83
N ARG A 276 -5.30 -20.52 -11.34
CA ARG A 276 -4.89 -21.30 -10.16
C ARG A 276 -5.50 -20.75 -8.87
N ARG A 277 -6.42 -21.52 -8.31
CA ARG A 277 -7.13 -21.18 -7.07
C ARG A 277 -6.33 -21.51 -5.80
N GLY A 278 -6.73 -20.87 -4.72
CA GLY A 278 -6.25 -21.17 -3.37
C GLY A 278 -4.90 -20.54 -3.02
N PRO A 279 -4.41 -20.80 -1.79
CA PRO A 279 -3.15 -20.26 -1.33
C PRO A 279 -1.99 -20.90 -2.10
N VAL A 280 -0.86 -20.19 -2.16
CA VAL A 280 0.39 -20.80 -2.63
C VAL A 280 0.96 -21.72 -1.55
N ASP A 281 1.83 -22.64 -1.95
CA ASP A 281 2.60 -23.46 -1.01
C ASP A 281 3.50 -22.57 -0.14
N GLU A 282 3.60 -22.88 1.15
CA GLU A 282 4.55 -22.23 2.04
C GLU A 282 5.96 -22.76 1.77
N LYS A 283 6.87 -21.88 1.35
CA LYS A 283 8.28 -22.22 1.14
C LYS A 283 9.13 -21.84 2.37
N HIS A 284 10.34 -22.38 2.41
CA HIS A 284 11.30 -22.22 3.50
C HIS A 284 12.68 -21.80 2.97
N TYR A 285 12.72 -20.77 2.13
CA TYR A 285 13.98 -20.24 1.63
C TYR A 285 14.80 -19.62 2.76
N MET A 286 16.12 -19.79 2.63
CA MET A 286 17.07 -19.03 3.42
C MET A 286 17.16 -17.60 2.89
N GLY A 287 17.21 -16.63 3.80
CA GLY A 287 17.50 -15.24 3.42
C GLY A 287 18.91 -15.10 2.85
N GLY A 288 19.07 -14.16 1.94
CA GLY A 288 20.32 -13.78 1.31
C GLY A 288 20.24 -13.73 -0.21
N ILE A 289 21.05 -12.88 -0.81
CA ILE A 289 21.33 -12.84 -2.26
C ILE A 289 22.81 -13.16 -2.44
N THR A 290 23.13 -14.07 -3.35
CA THR A 290 24.51 -14.42 -3.69
C THR A 290 25.00 -13.48 -4.80
N GLU A 291 25.99 -12.66 -4.49
CA GLU A 291 26.65 -11.79 -5.47
C GLU A 291 28.04 -12.32 -5.77
N HIS A 292 28.49 -12.21 -7.02
CA HIS A 292 29.85 -12.56 -7.41
C HIS A 292 30.69 -11.28 -7.52
N VAL A 293 31.58 -11.06 -6.54
CA VAL A 293 32.51 -9.92 -6.51
C VAL A 293 33.92 -10.46 -6.63
N ASP A 294 34.66 -10.00 -7.64
CA ASP A 294 36.02 -10.46 -7.94
C ASP A 294 36.12 -12.00 -8.07
N GLY A 295 35.10 -12.62 -8.66
CA GLY A 295 35.01 -14.08 -8.84
C GLY A 295 34.64 -14.86 -7.57
N GLN A 296 34.41 -14.21 -6.43
CA GLN A 296 33.99 -14.85 -5.19
C GLN A 296 32.51 -14.65 -4.91
N ALA A 297 31.81 -15.76 -4.62
CA ALA A 297 30.43 -15.74 -4.14
C ALA A 297 30.36 -15.18 -2.72
N LYS A 298 29.75 -14.00 -2.56
CA LYS A 298 29.54 -13.34 -1.26
C LYS A 298 28.04 -13.17 -1.01
N PRO A 299 27.51 -13.70 0.11
CA PRO A 299 26.12 -13.49 0.45
C PRO A 299 25.91 -12.09 1.01
N ARG A 300 24.84 -11.42 0.58
CA ARG A 300 24.35 -10.17 1.17
C ARG A 300 22.92 -10.33 1.69
N PRO A 301 22.46 -9.50 2.65
CA PRO A 301 21.07 -9.50 3.08
C PRO A 301 20.10 -9.23 1.93
N GLY A 302 18.95 -9.91 1.96
CA GLY A 302 17.91 -9.80 0.94
C GLY A 302 17.19 -11.11 0.65
N PHE A 303 16.49 -11.12 -0.47
CA PHE A 303 15.60 -12.19 -0.91
C PHE A 303 15.90 -12.49 -2.37
N HIS A 304 16.36 -13.71 -2.65
CA HIS A 304 16.53 -14.19 -4.01
C HIS A 304 15.35 -15.08 -4.39
N ILE A 305 14.64 -14.72 -5.45
CA ILE A 305 13.53 -15.47 -6.04
C ILE A 305 14.10 -16.25 -7.25
N PRO A 306 14.28 -17.57 -7.16
CA PRO A 306 14.76 -18.37 -8.27
C PRO A 306 13.80 -18.34 -9.46
N LEU A 307 14.31 -18.58 -10.68
CA LEU A 307 13.50 -18.58 -11.89
C LEU A 307 12.35 -19.59 -11.82
N GLU A 308 12.65 -20.79 -11.31
CA GLU A 308 11.71 -21.89 -11.14
C GLU A 308 10.53 -21.55 -10.22
N ASP A 309 10.68 -20.55 -9.36
CA ASP A 309 9.66 -20.12 -8.39
C ASP A 309 9.03 -18.75 -8.74
N SER A 310 9.28 -18.23 -9.95
CA SER A 310 8.74 -16.93 -10.37
C SER A 310 7.21 -16.93 -10.47
N ASP A 311 6.58 -18.01 -10.97
CA ASP A 311 5.12 -18.17 -10.96
C ASP A 311 4.57 -18.22 -9.52
N TRP A 312 5.21 -19.03 -8.66
CA TRP A 312 4.83 -19.16 -7.26
C TRP A 312 4.85 -17.79 -6.55
N PHE A 313 5.91 -17.00 -6.75
CA PHE A 313 6.00 -15.70 -6.09
C PHE A 313 5.03 -14.67 -6.68
N SER A 314 4.77 -14.72 -7.99
CA SER A 314 3.75 -13.88 -8.64
C SER A 314 2.37 -14.14 -8.05
N ARG A 315 2.01 -15.42 -7.87
CA ARG A 315 0.78 -15.82 -7.19
C ARG A 315 0.77 -15.40 -5.72
N ALA A 316 1.90 -15.53 -5.00
CA ALA A 316 2.01 -15.10 -3.62
C ALA A 316 1.72 -13.59 -3.47
N LEU A 317 2.23 -12.76 -4.38
CA LEU A 317 1.98 -11.33 -4.41
C LEU A 317 0.50 -11.02 -4.68
N VAL A 318 -0.09 -11.61 -5.72
CA VAL A 318 -1.50 -11.39 -6.09
C VAL A 318 -2.42 -11.84 -4.96
N ASN A 319 -2.22 -13.05 -4.42
CA ASN A 319 -3.00 -13.57 -3.31
C ASN A 319 -2.89 -12.66 -2.07
N THR A 320 -1.69 -12.16 -1.75
CA THR A 320 -1.51 -11.24 -0.61
C THR A 320 -2.25 -9.92 -0.86
N ALA A 321 -2.27 -9.40 -2.09
CA ALA A 321 -3.02 -8.20 -2.46
C ALA A 321 -4.54 -8.37 -2.28
N LEU A 322 -5.08 -9.51 -2.74
CA LEU A 322 -6.50 -9.84 -2.63
C LEU A 322 -6.92 -10.15 -1.20
N ALA A 323 -6.07 -10.84 -0.43
CA ALA A 323 -6.27 -11.03 1.01
C ALA A 323 -6.32 -9.70 1.76
N SER A 324 -5.45 -8.75 1.41
CA SER A 324 -5.45 -7.40 1.97
C SER A 324 -6.74 -6.65 1.61
N LEU A 325 -7.26 -6.82 0.40
CA LEU A 325 -8.51 -6.22 -0.04
C LEU A 325 -9.72 -6.78 0.74
N LEU A 326 -9.81 -8.10 0.88
CA LEU A 326 -10.85 -8.76 1.69
C LEU A 326 -10.77 -8.34 3.17
N ALA A 327 -9.57 -8.32 3.75
CA ALA A 327 -9.37 -7.86 5.13
C ALA A 327 -9.72 -6.38 5.32
N PHE A 328 -9.51 -5.55 4.29
CA PHE A 328 -9.95 -4.16 4.26
C PHE A 328 -11.48 -4.03 4.21
N ALA A 329 -12.21 -4.95 3.58
CA ALA A 329 -13.68 -5.00 3.64
C ALA A 329 -14.21 -5.69 4.93
N GLY A 330 -13.32 -6.19 5.79
CA GLY A 330 -13.69 -6.90 7.02
C GLY A 330 -13.90 -8.41 6.86
N ASP A 331 -13.67 -8.98 5.67
CA ASP A 331 -13.77 -10.42 5.44
C ASP A 331 -12.46 -11.15 5.74
N LEU A 332 -12.20 -11.34 7.03
CA LEU A 332 -11.02 -12.07 7.51
C LEU A 332 -11.09 -13.58 7.25
N VAL A 333 -12.27 -14.13 6.93
CA VAL A 333 -12.45 -15.57 6.68
C VAL A 333 -11.98 -15.87 5.27
N SER A 334 -12.54 -15.19 4.27
CA SER A 334 -12.12 -15.36 2.88
C SER A 334 -10.67 -14.93 2.68
N ALA A 335 -10.21 -13.87 3.37
CA ALA A 335 -8.81 -13.44 3.29
C ALA A 335 -7.82 -14.55 3.66
N ARG A 336 -8.15 -15.41 4.64
CA ARG A 336 -7.28 -16.54 5.04
C ARG A 336 -7.10 -17.56 3.91
N ASN A 337 -8.07 -17.70 3.01
CA ASN A 337 -8.03 -18.68 1.91
C ASN A 337 -6.95 -18.35 0.88
N PHE A 338 -6.48 -17.09 0.83
CA PHE A 338 -5.40 -16.66 -0.08
C PHE A 338 -4.00 -16.79 0.53
N LEU A 339 -3.91 -16.86 1.86
CA LEU A 339 -2.64 -16.74 2.58
C LEU A 339 -2.09 -18.11 3.03
N THR A 340 -0.77 -18.23 3.08
CA THR A 340 -0.07 -19.39 3.68
C THR A 340 -0.32 -19.50 5.19
N LYS A 341 0.00 -20.64 5.80
CA LYS A 341 -0.18 -20.84 7.25
C LYS A 341 0.58 -19.79 8.06
N ARG A 342 1.79 -19.41 7.65
CA ARG A 342 2.59 -18.36 8.28
C ARG A 342 1.94 -16.99 8.14
N GLN A 343 1.50 -16.62 6.93
CA GLN A 343 0.86 -15.34 6.67
C GLN A 343 -0.47 -15.19 7.42
N ARG A 344 -1.27 -16.26 7.57
CA ARG A 344 -2.56 -16.24 8.28
C ARG A 344 -2.46 -15.76 9.72
N LYS A 345 -1.32 -15.95 10.39
CA LYS A 345 -1.07 -15.42 11.73
C LYS A 345 -1.20 -13.90 11.81
N ARG A 346 -1.01 -13.20 10.68
CA ARG A 346 -1.20 -11.75 10.60
C ARG A 346 -2.65 -11.34 10.80
N LEU A 347 -3.62 -12.22 10.53
CA LEU A 347 -5.06 -12.00 10.68
C LEU A 347 -5.61 -12.44 12.06
N GLY A 348 -4.74 -12.92 12.95
CA GLY A 348 -5.12 -13.48 14.25
C GLY A 348 -5.64 -14.93 14.17
N ASP A 349 -5.72 -15.61 15.31
CA ASP A 349 -6.11 -17.01 15.39
C ASP A 349 -7.63 -17.18 15.16
N GLY A 350 -7.98 -18.13 14.29
CA GLY A 350 -9.32 -18.27 13.71
C GLY A 350 -10.43 -18.73 14.67
N ALA A 351 -10.10 -19.20 15.88
CA ALA A 351 -11.09 -19.67 16.86
C ALA A 351 -11.62 -18.57 17.79
N GLU A 352 -10.86 -17.50 18.00
CA GLU A 352 -11.27 -16.38 18.86
C GLU A 352 -11.91 -15.24 18.05
N SER A 353 -11.61 -15.13 16.75
CA SER A 353 -12.12 -14.04 15.91
C SER A 353 -13.61 -14.17 15.51
N SER A 354 -14.22 -15.35 15.64
CA SER A 354 -15.65 -15.56 15.33
C SER A 354 -16.60 -15.30 16.51
N ASN A 355 -16.09 -15.29 17.75
CA ASN A 355 -16.94 -15.33 18.96
C ASN A 355 -16.97 -14.02 19.77
N TYR A 356 -16.16 -13.02 19.42
CA TYR A 356 -16.24 -11.70 20.07
C TYR A 356 -17.10 -10.73 19.26
N ALA A 357 -18.07 -10.12 19.94
CA ALA A 357 -18.90 -8.99 19.51
C ALA A 357 -18.12 -7.70 19.15
N THR A 358 -16.79 -7.80 19.03
CA THR A 358 -15.84 -6.72 18.75
C THR A 358 -14.95 -7.01 17.53
N SER A 359 -15.29 -8.05 16.75
CA SER A 359 -14.61 -8.39 15.50
C SER A 359 -15.17 -7.55 14.34
N VAL A 360 -14.28 -7.03 13.49
CA VAL A 360 -14.65 -6.45 12.19
C VAL A 360 -15.18 -7.58 11.33
N ARG A 361 -16.39 -7.43 10.79
CA ARG A 361 -17.07 -8.44 9.97
C ARG A 361 -17.53 -7.82 8.67
N CYS A 362 -17.39 -8.56 7.58
CA CYS A 362 -18.02 -8.25 6.32
C CYS A 362 -19.49 -8.72 6.35
N ASP A 363 -20.32 -8.02 7.12
CA ASP A 363 -21.73 -8.34 7.35
C ASP A 363 -22.67 -7.21 6.92
N THR A 364 -22.12 -6.11 6.41
CA THR A 364 -22.86 -4.94 5.98
C THR A 364 -22.93 -4.90 4.47
N THR A 365 -24.14 -4.79 3.93
CA THR A 365 -24.38 -4.60 2.48
C THR A 365 -25.05 -3.26 2.25
N LEU A 366 -24.65 -2.56 1.19
CA LEU A 366 -25.25 -1.26 0.82
C LEU A 366 -25.27 -1.09 -0.70
N CYS A 367 -26.40 -0.67 -1.24
CA CYS A 367 -26.50 -0.24 -2.64
C CYS A 367 -26.24 1.27 -2.75
N ILE A 368 -25.12 1.66 -3.36
CA ILE A 368 -24.72 3.06 -3.56
C ILE A 368 -24.51 3.30 -5.05
N GLY A 369 -25.28 4.22 -5.64
CA GLY A 369 -25.16 4.51 -7.08
C GLY A 369 -25.45 3.28 -7.95
N ASP A 370 -26.44 2.48 -7.56
CA ASP A 370 -26.83 1.21 -8.21
C ASP A 370 -25.71 0.16 -8.29
N ILE A 371 -24.72 0.26 -7.39
CA ILE A 371 -23.68 -0.75 -7.21
C ILE A 371 -23.83 -1.25 -5.79
N GLU A 372 -23.98 -2.56 -5.65
CA GLU A 372 -24.03 -3.21 -4.35
C GLU A 372 -22.60 -3.43 -3.82
N PHE A 373 -22.40 -3.10 -2.55
CA PHE A 373 -21.12 -3.24 -1.86
C PHE A 373 -21.29 -4.10 -0.61
N SER A 374 -20.35 -5.03 -0.41
CA SER A 374 -20.23 -5.83 0.82
C SER A 374 -19.01 -5.35 1.60
N GLY A 375 -19.19 -5.12 2.89
CA GLY A 375 -18.13 -4.60 3.74
C GLY A 375 -18.49 -4.54 5.21
N THR A 376 -17.86 -3.60 5.89
CA THR A 376 -17.92 -3.41 7.33
C THR A 376 -18.04 -1.92 7.65
N ASP A 377 -18.79 -1.60 8.68
CA ASP A 377 -18.99 -0.23 9.14
C ASP A 377 -18.45 -0.02 10.57
N HIS A 378 -18.36 1.26 10.95
CA HIS A 378 -18.09 1.63 12.32
C HIS A 378 -18.67 3.00 12.65
N VAL A 379 -19.25 3.12 13.84
CA VAL A 379 -19.79 4.38 14.34
C VAL A 379 -18.91 4.92 15.47
N PHE A 380 -18.43 6.14 15.30
CA PHE A 380 -17.63 6.86 16.31
C PHE A 380 -18.15 8.29 16.48
N ARG A 381 -17.50 9.06 17.36
CA ARG A 381 -17.84 10.47 17.59
C ARG A 381 -16.74 11.40 17.09
N LEU A 382 -17.12 12.37 16.26
CA LEU A 382 -16.30 13.50 15.85
C LEU A 382 -16.99 14.78 16.31
N HIS A 383 -16.31 15.59 17.13
CA HIS A 383 -16.88 16.81 17.71
C HIS A 383 -18.31 16.63 18.28
N ARG A 384 -18.52 15.54 19.03
CA ARG A 384 -19.80 15.11 19.66
C ARG A 384 -20.90 14.64 18.68
N LYS A 385 -20.70 14.69 17.37
CA LYS A 385 -21.62 14.12 16.38
C LYS A 385 -21.28 12.65 16.11
N ARG A 386 -22.30 11.81 15.90
CA ARG A 386 -22.11 10.41 15.49
C ARG A 386 -21.78 10.37 14.01
N ILE A 387 -20.64 9.78 13.68
CA ILE A 387 -20.14 9.62 12.33
C ILE A 387 -20.05 8.13 12.06
N GLU A 388 -20.45 7.75 10.86
CA GLU A 388 -20.37 6.40 10.34
C GLU A 388 -19.27 6.35 9.27
N VAL A 389 -18.39 5.36 9.39
CA VAL A 389 -17.42 5.01 8.36
C VAL A 389 -17.81 3.65 7.79
N PHE A 390 -17.59 3.48 6.49
CA PHE A 390 -17.85 2.24 5.77
C PHE A 390 -16.63 1.87 4.94
N SER A 391 -16.25 0.59 4.94
CA SER A 391 -15.15 0.04 4.16
C SER A 391 -15.62 -1.22 3.48
N ALA A 392 -15.52 -1.26 2.15
CA ALA A 392 -16.21 -2.29 1.37
C ALA A 392 -15.54 -2.57 0.03
N ILE A 393 -16.05 -3.60 -0.64
CA ILE A 393 -15.80 -3.88 -2.04
C ILE A 393 -17.12 -4.18 -2.76
N PRO A 394 -17.21 -3.95 -4.09
CA PRO A 394 -18.38 -4.33 -4.87
C PRO A 394 -18.74 -5.81 -4.64
N THR A 395 -20.00 -6.11 -4.33
CA THR A 395 -20.47 -7.46 -3.95
C THR A 395 -20.10 -8.49 -5.01
N MET A 396 -20.26 -8.16 -6.29
CA MET A 396 -19.90 -9.06 -7.39
C MET A 396 -18.40 -9.41 -7.43
N LEU A 397 -17.52 -8.50 -6.99
CA LEU A 397 -16.08 -8.78 -6.86
C LEU A 397 -15.80 -9.58 -5.59
N HIS A 398 -16.47 -9.26 -4.48
CA HIS A 398 -16.41 -10.01 -3.22
C HIS A 398 -16.76 -11.49 -3.45
N GLU A 399 -17.87 -11.78 -4.10
CA GLU A 399 -18.34 -13.14 -4.35
C GLU A 399 -17.31 -13.99 -5.13
N ARG A 400 -16.62 -13.37 -6.10
CA ARG A 400 -15.54 -14.03 -6.84
C ARG A 400 -14.40 -14.40 -5.90
N LEU A 401 -13.96 -13.44 -5.09
CA LEU A 401 -12.86 -13.65 -4.15
C LEU A 401 -13.22 -14.63 -3.03
N ALA A 402 -14.44 -14.59 -2.51
CA ALA A 402 -14.95 -15.53 -1.51
C ALA A 402 -14.93 -16.99 -2.04
N LYS A 403 -15.18 -17.17 -3.34
CA LYS A 403 -15.08 -18.47 -4.04
C LYS A 403 -13.66 -18.83 -4.51
N GLY A 404 -12.68 -17.95 -4.28
CA GLY A 404 -11.29 -18.12 -4.74
C GLY A 404 -11.10 -17.95 -6.25
N ASP A 405 -12.05 -17.30 -6.94
CA ASP A 405 -12.06 -17.06 -8.39
C ASP A 405 -11.28 -15.78 -8.75
N VAL A 406 -9.95 -15.89 -8.76
CA VAL A 406 -9.03 -14.78 -9.07
C VAL A 406 -9.17 -14.30 -10.51
N ALA A 407 -9.22 -15.24 -11.47
CA ALA A 407 -9.43 -14.92 -12.88
C ALA A 407 -10.76 -14.17 -13.10
N GLY A 408 -11.85 -14.64 -12.49
CA GLY A 408 -13.15 -13.98 -12.55
C GLY A 408 -13.15 -12.59 -11.92
N TYR A 409 -12.43 -12.39 -10.81
CA TYR A 409 -12.24 -11.06 -10.21
C TYR A 409 -11.59 -10.08 -11.20
N PHE A 410 -10.45 -10.44 -11.80
CA PHE A 410 -9.76 -9.55 -12.74
C PHE A 410 -10.50 -9.36 -14.06
N ALA A 411 -11.33 -10.34 -14.47
CA ALA A 411 -12.19 -10.21 -15.63
C ALA A 411 -13.33 -9.19 -15.40
N LEU A 412 -13.89 -9.12 -14.20
CA LEU A 412 -14.99 -8.20 -13.86
C LEU A 412 -14.52 -6.80 -13.49
N LEU A 413 -13.33 -6.66 -12.89
CA LEU A 413 -12.84 -5.41 -12.33
C LEU A 413 -12.91 -4.20 -13.30
N PRO A 414 -12.47 -4.29 -14.58
CA PRO A 414 -12.57 -3.15 -15.50
C PRO A 414 -14.01 -2.64 -15.69
N GLY A 415 -14.99 -3.53 -15.85
CA GLY A 415 -16.39 -3.16 -16.02
C GLY A 415 -16.99 -2.53 -14.75
N VAL A 416 -16.55 -3.00 -13.58
CA VAL A 416 -16.94 -2.39 -12.29
C VAL A 416 -16.37 -0.99 -12.14
N GLN A 417 -15.11 -0.77 -12.56
CA GLN A 417 -14.51 0.57 -12.55
C GLN A 417 -15.23 1.53 -13.49
N GLU A 418 -15.58 1.08 -14.69
CA GLU A 418 -16.34 1.89 -15.65
C GLU A 418 -17.72 2.27 -15.10
N GLN A 419 -18.44 1.31 -14.50
CA GLN A 419 -19.72 1.58 -13.84
C GLN A 419 -19.58 2.57 -12.68
N TRP A 420 -18.54 2.40 -11.85
CA TRP A 420 -18.26 3.32 -10.75
C TRP A 420 -18.01 4.74 -11.25
N ASP A 421 -17.18 4.89 -12.29
CA ASP A 421 -16.86 6.20 -12.85
C ASP A 421 -18.11 6.87 -13.45
N ALA A 422 -18.95 6.12 -14.15
CA ALA A 422 -20.21 6.61 -14.71
C ALA A 422 -21.24 6.99 -13.64
N ARG A 423 -21.25 6.30 -12.48
CA ARG A 423 -22.27 6.47 -11.44
C ARG A 423 -21.78 7.24 -10.21
N ARG A 424 -20.54 7.72 -10.22
CA ARG A 424 -19.88 8.36 -9.08
C ARG A 424 -20.70 9.50 -8.46
N GLU A 425 -21.27 10.38 -9.28
CA GLU A 425 -22.07 11.50 -8.77
C GLU A 425 -23.36 11.04 -8.08
N ARG A 426 -24.01 9.99 -8.61
CA ARG A 426 -25.18 9.39 -7.98
C ARG A 426 -24.79 8.69 -6.68
N ALA A 427 -23.69 7.94 -6.69
CA ALA A 427 -23.15 7.29 -5.50
C ALA A 427 -22.86 8.29 -4.38
N GLN A 428 -22.28 9.44 -4.74
CA GLN A 428 -22.01 10.53 -3.82
C GLN A 428 -23.28 11.14 -3.20
N ARG A 429 -24.37 11.25 -3.99
CA ARG A 429 -25.69 11.68 -3.49
C ARG A 429 -26.34 10.64 -2.58
N ASP A 430 -26.31 9.37 -2.99
CA ASP A 430 -26.87 8.25 -2.22
C ASP A 430 -26.19 8.12 -0.86
N TRP A 431 -24.86 8.29 -0.80
CA TRP A 431 -24.09 8.21 0.43
C TRP A 431 -24.22 9.43 1.35
N HIS A 432 -24.34 10.64 0.76
CA HIS A 432 -24.43 11.91 1.48
C HIS A 432 -23.27 12.15 2.47
N GLY A 433 -22.03 12.08 1.98
CA GLY A 433 -20.84 12.17 2.82
C GLY A 433 -19.55 12.32 2.03
N VAL A 434 -18.47 11.66 2.43
CA VAL A 434 -17.22 11.52 1.65
C VAL A 434 -17.14 10.08 1.16
N LEU A 435 -16.87 9.85 -0.13
CA LEU A 435 -16.86 8.51 -0.70
C LEU A 435 -15.79 8.38 -1.81
N THR A 436 -14.90 7.39 -1.70
CA THR A 436 -13.93 7.08 -2.78
C THR A 436 -13.70 5.59 -2.94
N MET A 437 -13.40 5.17 -4.17
CA MET A 437 -13.00 3.79 -4.52
C MET A 437 -11.67 3.83 -5.30
N ASP A 438 -10.75 2.89 -5.05
CA ASP A 438 -9.58 2.72 -5.94
C ASP A 438 -9.85 1.80 -7.12
N ASN A 439 -8.81 1.72 -7.96
CA ASN A 439 -8.73 0.89 -9.14
C ASN A 439 -8.75 -0.62 -8.87
N TYR A 440 -8.79 -1.05 -7.60
CA TYR A 440 -8.93 -2.44 -7.17
C TYR A 440 -10.26 -2.68 -6.44
N GLY A 441 -11.21 -1.74 -6.51
CA GLY A 441 -12.54 -1.88 -5.93
C GLY A 441 -12.60 -1.61 -4.43
N ALA A 442 -11.53 -1.11 -3.78
CA ALA A 442 -11.58 -0.79 -2.35
C ALA A 442 -12.31 0.54 -2.11
N LEU A 443 -13.56 0.45 -1.67
CA LEU A 443 -14.43 1.58 -1.33
C LEU A 443 -14.23 2.00 0.13
N MET A 444 -14.15 3.30 0.40
CA MET A 444 -14.22 3.86 1.74
C MET A 444 -15.16 5.06 1.77
N GLY A 445 -16.12 5.04 2.69
CA GLY A 445 -17.12 6.08 2.90
C GLY A 445 -17.09 6.64 4.32
N LEU A 446 -17.41 7.93 4.48
CA LEU A 446 -17.64 8.60 5.76
C LEU A 446 -18.92 9.44 5.66
N ARG A 447 -19.84 9.36 6.62
CA ARG A 447 -21.05 10.19 6.67
C ARG A 447 -21.50 10.49 8.08
N ARG A 448 -22.38 11.49 8.25
CA ARG A 448 -23.06 11.66 9.53
C ARG A 448 -24.08 10.54 9.68
N MET A 449 -24.19 9.98 10.88
CA MET A 449 -25.11 8.87 11.10
C MET A 449 -26.56 9.32 10.85
N GLY A 450 -27.28 8.54 10.05
CA GLY A 450 -28.68 8.81 9.69
C GLY A 450 -28.87 9.67 8.43
N GLU A 451 -27.79 10.05 7.75
CA GLU A 451 -27.84 10.71 6.43
C GLU A 451 -27.61 9.69 5.29
N GLY A 452 -28.12 10.00 4.09
CA GLY A 452 -28.02 9.11 2.92
C GLY A 452 -28.91 7.85 3.00
N LYS A 453 -28.73 6.93 2.05
CA LYS A 453 -29.42 5.62 2.01
C LYS A 453 -29.02 4.72 3.17
N ARG A 454 -29.96 4.02 3.77
CA ARG A 454 -29.69 3.13 4.91
C ARG A 454 -29.16 1.77 4.44
N PHE A 455 -28.44 1.07 5.32
CA PHE A 455 -27.96 -0.30 5.06
C PHE A 455 -29.09 -1.31 4.84
N ASP A 456 -30.27 -1.04 5.40
CA ASP A 456 -31.45 -1.90 5.27
C ASP A 456 -32.37 -1.50 4.11
N ASP A 457 -31.98 -0.53 3.26
CA ASP A 457 -32.76 -0.20 2.06
C ASP A 457 -32.67 -1.40 1.08
N ASP A 458 -33.82 -2.03 0.82
CA ASP A 458 -34.00 -3.34 0.19
C ASP A 458 -33.08 -3.60 -1.04
N PRO A 459 -32.21 -4.64 -1.02
CA PRO A 459 -31.28 -4.95 -2.12
C PRO A 459 -31.98 -5.24 -3.46
N GLU A 460 -33.27 -5.61 -3.46
CA GLU A 460 -34.06 -5.74 -4.69
C GLU A 460 -34.14 -4.44 -5.50
N THR A 461 -33.94 -3.28 -4.87
CA THR A 461 -33.91 -1.98 -5.57
C THR A 461 -32.65 -1.79 -6.43
N CYS A 462 -31.56 -2.51 -6.15
CA CYS A 462 -30.29 -2.39 -6.87
C CYS A 462 -30.35 -3.04 -8.27
N GLN A 463 -31.25 -4.01 -8.49
CA GLN A 463 -31.40 -4.76 -9.75
C GLN A 463 -32.36 -4.13 -10.77
N ARG A 464 -33.04 -3.02 -10.44
CA ARG A 464 -34.11 -2.43 -11.28
C ARG A 464 -33.68 -1.33 -12.26
N SER A 465 -32.38 -1.12 -12.49
CA SER A 465 -31.91 -0.22 -13.56
C SER A 465 -31.65 -1.03 -14.85
N PRO A 466 -32.45 -0.86 -15.92
CA PRO A 466 -32.27 -1.61 -17.17
C PRO A 466 -30.97 -1.21 -17.88
N ALA A 467 -30.42 -2.19 -18.59
CA ALA A 467 -29.21 -2.12 -19.42
C ALA A 467 -29.29 -1.09 -20.55
#